data_AF-A0A1I4XUW0-F1
#
_entry.id   AF-A0A1I4XUW0-F1
#
_cell.length_a   1.000
_cell.length_b   1.000
_cell.length_c   1.000
_cell.angle_alpha   90.00
_cell.angle_beta   90.00
_cell.angle_gamma   90.00
#
_symmetry.space_group_name_H-M   'P 1'
#
loop_
_entity.id
_entity.type
_entity.pdbx_description
1 polymer ?
#
loop_
_entity_poly.entity_id
_entity_poly.type
_entity_poly.pdbx_seq_one_letter_code
_entity_poly.pdbx_strand_id
1 'polypeptide(L)' 'MNRADLHKLTQEIITAIANKQPLLAKTNIAKTQELIDQLTDNTTDNEKLVELSKYQTLLTLLNNKLK' A
#
# COMPACT_ATOMS: atom_id res chain seq x y z
N MET A 1 10.99 -10.62 3.97
CA MET A 1 10.99 -9.91 2.66
C MET A 1 9.97 -8.76 2.60
N ASN A 2 8.99 -8.69 3.51
CA ASN A 2 7.72 -8.01 3.23
C ASN A 2 7.71 -6.48 3.42
N ARG A 3 8.57 -5.92 4.27
CA ARG A 3 8.56 -4.48 4.60
C ARG A 3 9.15 -3.60 3.49
N ALA A 4 10.24 -4.06 2.86
CA ALA A 4 10.90 -3.31 1.80
C ALA A 4 9.99 -3.19 0.55
N ASP A 5 9.26 -4.26 0.24
CA ASP A 5 8.34 -4.31 -0.90
C ASP A 5 7.14 -3.37 -0.70
N LEU A 6 6.51 -3.40 0.49
CA LEU A 6 5.42 -2.47 0.83
C LEU A 6 5.88 -1.02 0.80
N HIS A 7 7.08 -0.72 1.31
CA HIS A 7 7.64 0.62 1.25
C HIS A 7 7.86 1.08 -0.20
N LYS A 8 8.47 0.22 -1.03
CA LYS A 8 8.72 0.52 -2.44
C LYS A 8 7.43 0.80 -3.20
N LEU A 9 6.44 -0.09 -3.08
CA LEU A 9 5.14 0.07 -3.74
C LEU A 9 4.42 1.35 -3.30
N THR A 10 4.49 1.68 -2.00
CA THR A 10 3.94 2.94 -1.47
C THR A 10 4.62 4.15 -2.11
N GLN A 11 5.95 4.14 -2.27
CA GLN A 11 6.67 5.23 -2.93
C GLN A 11 6.35 5.34 -4.42
N GLU A 12 6.11 4.22 -5.10
CA GLU A 12 5.66 4.21 -6.49
C GLU A 12 4.27 4.86 -6.63
N ILE A 13 3.37 4.64 -5.67
CA ILE A 13 2.05 5.32 -5.63
C ILE A 13 2.23 6.83 -5.45
N ILE A 14 3.05 7.24 -4.46
CA ILE A 14 3.33 8.66 -4.19
C ILE A 14 3.92 9.33 -5.43
N THR A 15 4.86 8.66 -6.10
CA THR A 15 5.49 9.16 -7.33
C THR A 15 4.47 9.30 -8.46
N ALA A 16 3.59 8.31 -8.66
CA ALA A 16 2.53 8.38 -9.67
C ALA A 16 1.54 9.53 -9.39
N ILE A 17 1.18 9.77 -8.11
CA ILE A 17 0.35 10.91 -7.70
C ILE A 17 1.06 12.23 -8.01
N ALA A 18 2.33 12.37 -7.61
CA ALA A 18 3.13 13.56 -7.85
C ALA A 18 3.27 13.89 -9.35
N ASN A 19 3.40 12.85 -10.19
CA ASN A 19 3.48 12.96 -11.63
C ASN A 19 2.12 13.09 -12.33
N LYS A 20 1.01 13.24 -11.59
CA LYS A 20 -0.36 13.35 -12.12
C LYS A 20 -0.75 12.16 -13.01
N GLN A 21 -0.36 10.95 -12.62
CA GLN A 21 -0.68 9.68 -13.30
C GLN A 21 -1.72 8.88 -12.50
N PRO A 22 -3.01 9.28 -12.51
CA PRO A 22 -4.02 8.72 -11.61
C PRO A 22 -4.34 7.24 -11.90
N LEU A 23 -4.27 6.80 -13.16
CA LEU A 23 -4.50 5.40 -13.50
C LEU A 23 -3.38 4.50 -12.95
N LEU A 24 -2.11 4.91 -13.13
CA LEU A 24 -0.97 4.19 -12.57
C LEU A 24 -1.03 4.15 -11.04
N ALA A 25 -1.36 5.27 -10.40
CA ALA A 25 -1.52 5.33 -8.96
C ALA A 25 -2.62 4.37 -8.47
N LYS A 26 -3.78 4.32 -9.14
CA LYS A 26 -4.87 3.36 -8.80
C LYS A 26 -4.44 1.91 -8.99
N THR A 27 -3.75 1.58 -10.08
CA THR A 27 -3.21 0.22 -10.31
C THR A 27 -2.25 -0.18 -9.20
N ASN A 28 -1.34 0.71 -8.80
CA ASN A 28 -0.37 0.42 -7.75
C ASN A 28 -1.02 0.33 -6.36
N ILE A 29 -2.06 1.13 -6.09
CA ILE A 29 -2.88 1.00 -4.87
C ILE A 29 -3.52 -0.40 -4.80
N ALA A 30 -4.16 -0.85 -5.87
CA ALA A 30 -4.80 -2.18 -5.90
C ALA A 30 -3.79 -3.31 -5.64
N LYS A 31 -2.64 -3.28 -6.32
CA LYS A 31 -1.55 -4.26 -6.10
C LYS A 31 -1.02 -4.26 -4.67
N THR A 32 -0.86 -3.08 -4.08
CA THR A 32 -0.35 -2.96 -2.71
C THR A 32 -1.39 -3.47 -1.71
N GLN A 33 -2.67 -3.21 -1.96
CA GLN A 33 -3.76 -3.73 -1.13
C GLN A 33 -3.79 -5.27 -1.17
N GLU A 34 -3.73 -5.87 -2.36
CA GLU A 34 -3.66 -7.34 -2.51
C GLU A 34 -2.47 -7.93 -1.75
N LEU A 35 -1.30 -7.30 -1.81
CA LEU A 35 -0.13 -7.75 -1.05
C LEU A 35 -0.38 -7.64 0.46
N ILE A 36 -0.97 -6.55 0.95
CA ILE A 36 -1.26 -6.43 2.39
C ILE A 36 -2.26 -7.50 2.84
N ASP A 37 -3.30 -7.76 2.05
CA ASP A 37 -4.30 -8.77 2.37
C ASP A 37 -3.65 -10.17 2.46
N GLN A 38 -2.83 -10.53 1.46
CA GLN A 38 -2.05 -11.78 1.47
C GLN A 38 -1.14 -11.88 2.70
N LEU A 39 -0.46 -10.78 3.06
CA LEU A 39 0.44 -10.78 4.22
C LEU A 39 -0.31 -10.89 5.54
N THR A 40 -1.50 -10.31 5.62
CA THR A 40 -2.39 -10.35 6.78
C THR A 40 -2.92 -11.77 6.98
N ASP A 41 -3.38 -12.42 5.91
CA ASP A 41 -3.91 -13.79 5.96
C ASP A 41 -2.86 -14.83 6.37
N ASN A 42 -1.57 -14.55 6.12
CA ASN A 42 -0.46 -15.46 6.40
C ASN A 42 0.28 -15.17 7.72
N THR A 43 -0.23 -14.28 8.58
CA THR A 43 0.45 -13.92 9.84
C THR A 43 -0.51 -13.84 11.01
N THR A 44 -0.12 -14.44 12.14
CA THR A 44 -0.78 -14.26 13.45
C THR A 44 0.04 -13.39 14.41
N ASP A 45 1.19 -12.90 13.94
CA ASP A 45 2.08 -12.02 14.70
C ASP A 45 1.47 -10.61 14.81
N ASN A 46 1.10 -10.24 16.04
CA ASN A 46 0.47 -8.94 16.33
C ASN A 46 1.32 -7.74 15.90
N GLU A 47 2.64 -7.79 16.04
CA GLU A 47 3.50 -6.66 15.63
C GLU A 47 3.47 -6.47 14.12
N LYS A 48 3.47 -7.59 13.36
CA LYS A 48 3.32 -7.55 11.90
C LYS A 48 1.94 -7.05 11.50
N LEU A 49 0.87 -7.50 12.16
CA LEU A 49 -0.50 -7.05 11.90
C LEU A 49 -0.65 -5.54 12.14
N VAL A 50 -0.07 -5.04 13.24
CA VAL A 50 -0.04 -3.60 13.53
C VAL A 50 0.71 -2.84 12.43
N GLU A 51 1.85 -3.33 11.98
CA GLU A 51 2.60 -2.69 10.89
C GLU A 51 1.81 -2.68 9.56
N LEU A 52 1.16 -3.78 9.19
CA LEU A 52 0.33 -3.88 7.98
C LEU A 52 -0.85 -2.90 8.02
N SER A 53 -1.48 -2.70 9.19
CA SER A 53 -2.57 -1.74 9.37
C SER A 53 -2.16 -0.28 9.10
N LYS A 54 -0.89 0.07 9.35
CA LYS A 54 -0.34 1.40 9.02
C LYS A 54 -0.28 1.60 7.51
N TYR A 55 0.14 0.58 6.76
CA TYR A 55 0.16 0.63 5.29
C TYR A 55 -1.26 0.71 4.71
N GLN A 56 -2.23 -0.03 5.25
CA GLN A 56 -3.65 0.08 4.87
C GLN A 56 -4.19 1.50 5.08
N THR A 57 -3.88 2.11 6.23
CA THR A 57 -4.26 3.50 6.52
C THR A 57 -3.65 4.47 5.52
N LEU A 58 -2.36 4.30 5.20
CA LEU A 58 -1.67 5.13 4.21
C LEU A 58 -2.26 4.97 2.80
N LEU A 59 -2.55 3.75 2.35
CA LEU A 59 -3.20 3.50 1.06
C LEU A 59 -4.57 4.19 0.97
N THR A 60 -5.35 4.15 2.05
CA THR A 60 -6.65 4.84 2.13
C THR A 60 -6.48 6.35 1.93
N LEU A 61 -5.49 6.97 2.59
CA LEU A 61 -5.18 8.38 2.41
C LEU A 61 -4.74 8.71 0.98
N LEU A 62 -3.89 7.88 0.38
CA LEU A 62 -3.41 8.06 -1.00
C LEU A 62 -4.55 7.91 -2.01
N ASN A 63 -5.43 6.93 -1.84
CA ASN A 63 -6.60 6.74 -2.70
C ASN A 63 -7.58 7.92 -2.59
N ASN A 64 -7.75 8.48 -1.39
CA ASN A 64 -8.59 9.68 -1.21
C ASN A 64 -8.01 10.92 -1.89
N LYS A 65 -6.68 11.02 -2.08
CA LYS A 65 -6.06 12.10 -2.87
C LYS A 65 -6.30 11.99 -4.39
N LEU A 66 -6.80 10.84 -4.86
CA LEU A 66 -7.12 10.58 -6.27
C LEU A 66 -8.60 10.78 -6.60
N LYS A 67 -9.42 11.11 -5.59
CA LYS A 67 -10.82 11.53 -5.74
C LYS A 67 -10.88 13.03 -5.98
#